data_AF-A0A8J4YIJ4-F1
#
_entry.id   AF-A0A8J4YIJ4-F1
#
_cell.length_a   1.000
_cell.length_b   1.000
_cell.length_c   1.000
_cell.angle_alpha   90.00
_cell.angle_beta   90.00
_cell.angle_gamma   90.00
#
_symmetry.space_group_name_H-M   'P 1'
#
loop_
_entity.id
_entity.type
_entity.pdbx_description
1 polymer ?
#
loop_
_entity_poly.entity_id
_entity_poly.type
_entity_poly.pdbx_seq_one_letter_code
_entity_poly.pdbx_strand_id
1 'polypeptide(L)'
;MELILASAFKATFGDATSGPDVQLFKRFQKKWPTLIKANATIINDPRLADHDEWKRTTLEALAKAAAMTRDDYRELAELTAKAIKGEVPTTFRKPGAHHYARWMAKAIYTLKMTMFKNEFELTPRELRSLQEMSVFIILIYARAWFEAPLAADAPFNDLTLFHDLHKYRDLNSKISEATVKTFKRHFWYLGTDLVGLALFSDKVTIEEKTKMVEKLAMTRTSTRAMDDSTPRSFFGPL
;
A
#
# COMPACT_ATOMS: atom_id res chain seq x y z
N MET A 1 -0.92 -4.46 4.52
CA MET A 1 -0.69 -3.82 3.20
C MET A 1 -1.12 -4.66 2.00
N GLU A 2 -0.91 -5.98 2.00
CA GLU A 2 -1.29 -6.84 0.86
C GLU A 2 -2.76 -6.75 0.45
N LEU A 3 -3.66 -6.71 1.44
CA LEU A 3 -5.11 -6.62 1.24
C LEU A 3 -5.54 -5.28 0.63
N ILE A 4 -4.81 -4.21 0.92
CA ILE A 4 -5.06 -2.88 0.33
C ILE A 4 -4.75 -2.91 -1.17
N LEU A 5 -3.57 -3.42 -1.55
CA LEU A 5 -3.24 -3.60 -2.96
C LEU A 5 -4.22 -4.52 -3.67
N ALA A 6 -4.59 -5.64 -3.04
CA ALA A 6 -5.54 -6.58 -3.62
C ALA A 6 -6.92 -5.95 -3.84
N SER A 7 -7.39 -5.13 -2.89
CA SER A 7 -8.66 -4.40 -3.00
C SER A 7 -8.62 -3.34 -4.10
N ALA A 8 -7.57 -2.52 -4.16
CA ALA A 8 -7.36 -1.56 -5.23
C ALA A 8 -7.35 -2.26 -6.59
N PHE A 9 -6.58 -3.33 -6.72
CA PHE A 9 -6.49 -4.11 -7.94
C PHE A 9 -7.84 -4.70 -8.37
N LYS A 10 -8.60 -5.29 -7.43
CA LYS A 10 -9.96 -5.78 -7.71
C LYS A 10 -10.90 -4.65 -8.14
N ALA A 11 -10.79 -3.47 -7.52
CA ALA A 11 -11.59 -2.31 -7.90
C ALA A 11 -11.25 -1.85 -9.33
N THR A 12 -9.98 -1.89 -9.72
CA THR A 12 -9.52 -1.40 -11.03
C THR A 12 -9.75 -2.41 -12.17
N PHE A 13 -9.50 -3.70 -11.93
CA PHE A 13 -9.53 -4.73 -12.96
C PHE A 13 -10.81 -5.58 -12.94
N GLY A 14 -11.50 -5.67 -11.80
CA GLY A 14 -12.72 -6.44 -11.59
C GLY A 14 -12.52 -7.71 -10.76
N ASP A 15 -13.61 -8.48 -10.61
CA ASP A 15 -13.56 -9.76 -9.90
C ASP A 15 -12.96 -10.87 -10.76
N ALA A 16 -11.93 -11.53 -10.23
CA ALA A 16 -11.29 -12.66 -10.87
C ALA A 16 -12.03 -13.97 -10.54
N THR A 17 -13.31 -14.08 -10.92
CA THR A 17 -14.02 -15.37 -10.85
C THR A 17 -13.62 -16.30 -12.00
N SER A 18 -13.08 -15.75 -13.10
CA SER A 18 -12.47 -16.54 -14.18
C SER A 18 -11.53 -15.69 -15.06
N GLY A 19 -10.36 -15.34 -14.53
CA GLY A 19 -9.12 -15.28 -15.31
C GLY A 19 -8.86 -14.20 -16.39
N PRO A 20 -9.23 -12.92 -16.26
CA PRO A 20 -8.69 -11.86 -17.13
C PRO A 20 -7.33 -11.32 -16.62
N ASP A 21 -7.16 -11.09 -15.32
CA ASP A 21 -5.95 -10.41 -14.80
C ASP A 21 -4.71 -11.30 -14.82
N VAL A 22 -4.90 -12.58 -14.46
CA VAL A 22 -3.88 -13.61 -14.64
C VAL A 22 -3.55 -13.77 -16.13
N GLN A 23 -4.52 -13.54 -17.02
CA GLN A 23 -4.27 -13.63 -18.46
C GLN A 23 -3.50 -12.44 -19.01
N LEU A 24 -3.76 -11.22 -18.52
CA LEU A 24 -2.96 -10.05 -18.89
C LEU A 24 -1.48 -10.27 -18.50
N PHE A 25 -1.22 -10.75 -17.29
CA PHE A 25 0.14 -11.06 -16.82
C PHE A 25 0.79 -12.20 -17.61
N LYS A 26 0.02 -13.25 -17.95
CA LYS A 26 0.50 -14.34 -18.82
C LYS A 26 0.83 -13.85 -20.24
N ARG A 27 -0.01 -13.00 -20.83
CA ARG A 27 0.23 -12.38 -22.14
C ARG A 27 1.53 -11.57 -22.11
N PHE A 28 1.72 -10.77 -21.08
CA PHE A 28 2.93 -9.98 -20.90
C PHE A 28 4.17 -10.87 -20.73
N GLN A 29 4.10 -11.94 -19.93
CA GLN A 29 5.20 -12.91 -19.79
C GLN A 29 5.56 -13.58 -21.13
N LYS A 30 4.56 -13.97 -21.93
CA LYS A 30 4.78 -14.57 -23.25
C LYS A 30 5.41 -13.58 -24.23
N LYS A 31 5.01 -12.31 -24.18
CA LYS A 31 5.59 -11.25 -25.01
C LYS A 31 6.99 -10.84 -24.53
N TRP A 32 7.33 -11.04 -23.26
CA TRP A 32 8.59 -10.57 -22.65
C TRP A 32 9.87 -10.81 -23.48
N PRO A 33 10.11 -12.00 -24.07
CA PRO A 33 11.32 -12.24 -24.86
C PRO A 33 11.42 -11.35 -26.10
N THR A 34 10.28 -10.92 -26.68
CA THR A 34 10.23 -10.15 -27.93
C THR A 34 10.08 -8.64 -27.73
N LEU A 35 9.84 -8.17 -26.49
CA LEU A 35 9.78 -6.73 -26.20
C LEU A 35 11.13 -6.06 -26.46
N ILE A 36 11.14 -4.87 -27.06
CA ILE A 36 12.34 -4.04 -27.17
C ILE A 36 12.46 -3.20 -25.90
N LYS A 37 13.44 -3.50 -25.04
CA LYS A 37 13.55 -2.89 -23.69
C LYS A 37 13.85 -1.39 -23.75
N ALA A 38 14.57 -0.96 -24.78
CA ALA A 38 14.85 0.44 -25.05
C ALA A 38 13.61 1.28 -25.38
N ASN A 39 12.51 0.63 -25.79
CA ASN A 39 11.25 1.31 -26.13
C ASN A 39 10.33 1.49 -24.91
N ALA A 40 10.80 1.14 -23.71
CA ALA A 40 10.08 1.47 -22.49
C ALA A 40 9.92 2.99 -22.35
N THR A 41 8.73 3.40 -21.92
CA THR A 41 8.36 4.80 -21.77
C THR A 41 8.23 5.18 -20.31
N ILE A 42 8.41 6.47 -20.04
CA ILE A 42 8.12 7.07 -18.73
C ILE A 42 6.62 6.93 -18.46
N ILE A 43 6.26 6.63 -17.21
CA ILE A 43 4.87 6.71 -16.75
C ILE A 43 4.49 8.19 -16.64
N ASN A 44 4.03 8.77 -17.74
CA ASN A 44 3.55 10.14 -17.80
C ASN A 44 2.03 10.16 -17.63
N ASP A 45 1.57 10.35 -16.40
CA ASP A 45 0.16 10.54 -16.05
C ASP A 45 0.01 11.91 -15.39
N PRO A 46 -0.89 12.80 -15.89
CA PRO A 46 -1.04 14.15 -15.34
C PRO A 46 -1.30 14.18 -13.84
N ARG A 47 -1.97 13.17 -13.29
CA ARG A 47 -2.25 13.08 -11.86
C ARG A 47 -0.97 12.96 -11.03
N LEU A 48 0.14 12.50 -11.59
CA LEU A 48 1.42 12.47 -10.87
C LEU A 48 2.06 13.86 -10.77
N ALA A 49 1.74 14.81 -11.66
CA ALA A 49 2.33 16.14 -11.66
C ALA A 49 1.95 16.91 -10.39
N ASP A 50 0.67 16.85 -10.00
CA ASP A 50 0.09 17.72 -8.96
C ASP A 50 0.26 17.21 -7.52
N HIS A 51 0.99 16.11 -7.30
CA HIS A 51 1.11 15.45 -5.99
C HIS A 51 2.55 15.35 -5.48
N ASP A 52 3.23 16.49 -5.40
CA ASP A 52 4.62 16.58 -4.95
C ASP A 52 4.85 16.04 -3.53
N GLU A 53 3.92 16.26 -2.61
CA GLU A 53 4.04 15.76 -1.24
C GLU A 53 4.04 14.22 -1.18
N TRP A 54 3.11 13.56 -1.87
CA TRP A 54 3.06 12.09 -1.96
C TRP A 54 4.28 11.52 -2.69
N LYS A 55 4.73 12.18 -3.77
CA LYS A 55 5.96 11.78 -4.47
C LYS A 55 7.18 11.88 -3.56
N ARG A 56 7.35 12.99 -2.84
CA ARG A 56 8.47 13.24 -1.92
C ARG A 56 8.51 12.20 -0.80
N THR A 57 7.39 12.04 -0.08
CA THR A 57 7.31 11.08 1.04
C THR A 57 7.49 9.63 0.57
N THR A 58 7.03 9.30 -0.65
CA THR A 58 7.32 8.00 -1.25
C THR A 58 8.81 7.82 -1.49
N LEU A 59 9.50 8.77 -2.11
CA LEU A 59 10.95 8.69 -2.34
C LEU A 59 11.75 8.55 -1.03
N GLU A 60 11.34 9.25 0.03
CA GLU A 60 11.94 9.13 1.36
C GLU A 60 11.78 7.71 1.94
N ALA A 61 10.60 7.12 1.82
CA ALA A 61 10.36 5.73 2.24
C ALA A 61 11.20 4.74 1.43
N LEU A 62 11.31 4.93 0.12
CA LEU A 62 12.13 4.09 -0.77
C LEU A 62 13.62 4.15 -0.40
N ALA A 63 14.12 5.34 -0.07
CA ALA A 63 15.52 5.53 0.32
C ALA A 63 15.87 4.77 1.61
N LYS A 64 14.97 4.80 2.61
CA LYS A 64 15.13 4.03 3.86
C LYS A 64 15.10 2.52 3.62
N ALA A 65 14.34 2.08 2.62
CA ALA A 65 14.23 0.67 2.24
C ALA A 65 15.39 0.14 1.38
N ALA A 66 16.39 0.97 1.02
CA ALA A 66 17.50 0.56 0.16
C ALA A 66 18.32 -0.63 0.72
N ALA A 67 18.29 -0.83 2.04
CA ALA A 67 18.95 -1.94 2.74
C ALA A 67 18.20 -3.30 2.63
N MET A 68 17.01 -3.34 2.03
CA MET A 68 16.24 -4.58 1.90
C MET A 68 16.95 -5.61 1.01
N THR A 69 16.89 -6.88 1.40
CA THR A 69 17.58 -7.99 0.72
C THR A 69 16.76 -8.66 -0.37
N ARG A 70 15.42 -8.52 -0.35
CA ARG A 70 14.52 -9.24 -1.25
C ARG A 70 14.38 -8.55 -2.61
N ASP A 71 14.60 -9.30 -3.68
CA ASP A 71 14.71 -8.76 -5.04
C ASP A 71 13.42 -8.14 -5.60
N ASP A 72 12.24 -8.68 -5.29
CA ASP A 72 10.96 -8.11 -5.75
C ASP A 72 10.65 -6.76 -5.09
N TYR A 73 11.07 -6.57 -3.83
CA TYR A 73 10.97 -5.28 -3.15
C TYR A 73 11.93 -4.27 -3.76
N ARG A 74 13.16 -4.68 -4.04
CA ARG A 74 14.13 -3.84 -4.76
C ARG A 74 13.60 -3.41 -6.12
N GLU A 75 13.00 -4.34 -6.87
CA GLU A 75 12.40 -4.04 -8.16
C GLU A 75 11.23 -3.06 -8.06
N LEU A 76 10.30 -3.26 -7.12
CA LEU A 76 9.21 -2.29 -6.92
C LEU A 76 9.77 -0.90 -6.58
N ALA A 77 10.75 -0.83 -5.67
CA ALA A 77 11.36 0.44 -5.28
C ALA A 77 12.01 1.16 -6.46
N GLU A 78 12.80 0.44 -7.26
CA GLU A 78 13.46 0.98 -8.46
C GLU A 78 12.43 1.49 -9.47
N LEU A 79 11.40 0.69 -9.80
CA LEU A 79 10.36 1.07 -10.76
C LEU A 79 9.58 2.30 -10.30
N THR A 80 9.17 2.35 -9.02
CA THR A 80 8.45 3.49 -8.45
C THR A 80 9.33 4.74 -8.43
N ALA A 81 10.59 4.65 -7.99
CA ALA A 81 11.50 5.79 -7.96
C ALA A 81 11.73 6.36 -9.36
N LYS A 82 11.93 5.49 -10.36
CA LYS A 82 12.09 5.90 -11.76
C LYS A 82 10.82 6.57 -12.31
N ALA A 83 9.65 6.02 -12.00
CA ALA A 83 8.38 6.63 -12.39
C ALA A 83 8.20 8.04 -11.81
N ILE A 84 8.53 8.25 -10.53
CA ILE A 84 8.45 9.57 -9.88
C ILE A 84 9.45 10.56 -10.49
N LYS A 85 10.68 10.11 -10.79
CA LYS A 85 11.74 10.95 -11.36
C LYS A 85 11.57 11.24 -12.85
N GLY A 86 10.56 10.66 -13.50
CA GLY A 86 10.39 10.79 -14.95
C GLY A 86 11.50 10.07 -15.72
N GLU A 87 12.02 8.97 -15.19
CA GLU A 87 13.11 8.21 -15.77
C GLU A 87 12.65 6.83 -16.22
N VAL A 88 13.32 6.28 -17.22
CA VAL A 88 13.13 4.87 -17.64
C VAL A 88 14.20 4.02 -16.93
N PRO A 89 13.84 2.85 -16.37
CA PRO A 89 14.83 1.89 -15.89
C PRO A 89 15.86 1.51 -16.97
N THR A 90 17.14 1.51 -16.62
CA THR A 90 18.22 1.11 -17.53
C THR A 90 18.21 -0.38 -17.83
N THR A 91 17.73 -1.18 -16.88
CA THR A 91 17.52 -2.61 -17.02
C THR A 91 16.19 -2.98 -16.40
N PHE A 92 15.54 -4.01 -16.96
CA PHE A 92 14.34 -4.58 -16.37
C PHE A 92 14.57 -6.05 -16.05
N ARG A 93 14.23 -6.48 -14.83
CA ARG A 93 14.26 -7.91 -14.50
C ARG A 93 13.14 -8.62 -15.26
N LYS A 94 13.34 -9.90 -15.58
CA LYS A 94 12.29 -10.72 -16.20
C LYS A 94 11.06 -10.78 -15.26
N PRO A 95 9.83 -10.63 -15.77
CA PRO A 95 8.63 -10.78 -14.98
C PRO A 95 8.60 -12.16 -14.30
N GLY A 96 8.59 -12.14 -12.96
CA GLY A 96 8.59 -13.33 -12.13
C GLY A 96 7.25 -14.06 -12.09
N ALA A 97 7.11 -15.04 -11.21
CA ALA A 97 5.87 -15.80 -11.09
C ALA A 97 4.71 -14.95 -10.53
N HIS A 98 3.49 -15.17 -11.03
CA HIS A 98 2.34 -14.29 -10.81
C HIS A 98 1.11 -15.00 -10.21
N HIS A 99 1.32 -16.02 -9.35
CA HIS A 99 0.20 -16.67 -8.65
C HIS A 99 -0.56 -15.69 -7.75
N TYR A 100 -1.84 -15.97 -7.46
CA TYR A 100 -2.72 -15.09 -6.68
C TYR A 100 -2.15 -14.65 -5.32
N ALA A 101 -1.38 -15.52 -4.65
CA ALA A 101 -0.74 -15.24 -3.37
C ALA A 101 0.46 -14.28 -3.47
N ARG A 102 1.02 -14.06 -4.67
CA ARG A 102 2.14 -13.12 -4.91
C ARG A 102 1.60 -11.73 -5.20
N TRP A 103 1.09 -11.07 -4.17
CA TRP A 103 0.49 -9.74 -4.27
C TRP A 103 1.47 -8.70 -4.85
N MET A 104 2.77 -8.77 -4.54
CA MET A 104 3.79 -7.81 -5.03
C MET A 104 3.89 -7.83 -6.56
N ALA A 105 3.65 -8.99 -7.18
CA ALA A 105 3.64 -9.12 -8.63
C ALA A 105 2.60 -8.17 -9.24
N LYS A 106 1.44 -7.93 -8.60
CA LYS A 106 0.43 -7.00 -9.12
C LYS A 106 1.00 -5.61 -9.33
N ALA A 107 1.80 -5.12 -8.38
CA ALA A 107 2.40 -3.79 -8.47
C ALA A 107 3.48 -3.74 -9.56
N ILE A 108 4.42 -4.69 -9.53
CA ILE A 108 5.54 -4.75 -10.50
C ILE A 108 5.04 -4.91 -11.93
N TYR A 109 4.09 -5.83 -12.16
CA TYR A 109 3.50 -6.05 -13.48
C TYR A 109 2.76 -4.82 -13.98
N THR A 110 2.00 -4.16 -13.11
CA THR A 110 1.29 -2.94 -13.47
C THR A 110 2.27 -1.89 -13.98
N LEU A 111 3.31 -1.56 -13.20
CA LEU A 111 4.29 -0.54 -13.59
C LEU A 111 5.02 -0.91 -14.89
N LYS A 112 5.49 -2.17 -15.01
CA LYS A 112 6.16 -2.64 -16.23
C LYS A 112 5.26 -2.53 -17.46
N MET A 113 4.03 -3.05 -17.39
CA MET A 113 3.13 -3.01 -18.54
C MET A 113 2.76 -1.57 -18.93
N THR A 114 2.61 -0.66 -17.96
CA THR A 114 2.41 0.77 -18.24
C THR A 114 3.62 1.37 -18.98
N MET A 115 4.85 1.05 -18.55
CA MET A 115 6.07 1.50 -19.23
C MET A 115 6.19 0.91 -20.64
N PHE A 116 5.78 -0.33 -20.85
CA PHE A 116 5.81 -1.04 -22.12
C PHE A 116 4.54 -0.89 -22.98
N LYS A 117 3.67 0.08 -22.69
CA LYS A 117 2.37 0.26 -23.38
C LYS A 117 2.46 0.39 -24.91
N ASN A 118 3.60 0.84 -25.44
CA ASN A 118 3.83 0.98 -26.88
C ASN A 118 4.33 -0.33 -27.54
N GLU A 119 4.92 -1.24 -26.74
CA GLU A 119 5.48 -2.52 -27.19
C GLU A 119 4.54 -3.72 -26.92
N PHE A 120 3.60 -3.52 -26.00
CA PHE A 120 2.65 -4.51 -25.55
C PHE A 120 1.23 -4.07 -25.91
N GLU A 121 0.61 -4.84 -26.79
CA GLU A 121 -0.75 -4.56 -27.26
C GLU A 121 -1.75 -4.65 -26.09
N LEU A 122 -2.29 -3.50 -25.72
CA LEU A 122 -3.28 -3.32 -24.65
C LEU A 122 -4.58 -2.83 -25.24
N THR A 123 -5.69 -3.41 -24.79
CA THR A 123 -7.00 -2.81 -25.05
C THR A 123 -7.11 -1.44 -24.35
N PRO A 124 -7.98 -0.52 -24.83
CA PRO A 124 -8.18 0.76 -24.15
C PRO A 124 -8.61 0.61 -22.68
N ARG A 125 -9.33 -0.46 -22.34
CA ARG A 125 -9.70 -0.77 -20.96
C ARG A 125 -8.49 -1.18 -20.13
N GLU A 126 -7.67 -2.09 -20.63
CA GLU A 126 -6.47 -2.56 -19.92
C GLU A 126 -5.50 -1.39 -19.69
N LEU A 127 -5.26 -0.54 -20.69
CA LEU A 127 -4.40 0.63 -20.55
C LEU A 127 -4.90 1.59 -19.45
N ARG A 128 -6.20 1.93 -19.46
CA ARG A 128 -6.80 2.78 -18.42
C ARG A 128 -6.66 2.18 -17.03
N SER A 129 -6.97 0.89 -16.88
CA SER A 129 -6.80 0.17 -15.61
C SER A 129 -5.34 0.17 -15.14
N LEU A 130 -4.39 -0.02 -16.05
CA LEU A 130 -2.96 0.04 -15.73
C LEU A 130 -2.53 1.44 -15.29
N GLN A 131 -3.01 2.50 -15.93
CA GLN A 131 -2.73 3.89 -15.54
C GLN A 131 -3.29 4.21 -14.16
N GLU A 132 -4.57 3.92 -13.90
CA GLU A 132 -5.20 4.11 -12.59
C GLU A 132 -4.45 3.37 -11.48
N MET A 133 -4.10 2.11 -11.72
CA MET A 133 -3.37 1.31 -10.75
C MET A 133 -1.93 1.80 -10.56
N SER A 134 -1.26 2.27 -11.62
CA SER A 134 0.10 2.83 -11.54
C SER A 134 0.12 4.08 -10.66
N VAL A 135 -0.83 4.99 -10.84
CA VAL A 135 -0.96 6.20 -10.01
C VAL A 135 -1.16 5.84 -8.55
N PHE A 136 -2.06 4.89 -8.25
CA PHE A 136 -2.26 4.42 -6.88
C PHE A 136 -1.00 3.79 -6.27
N ILE A 137 -0.28 2.98 -7.06
CA ILE A 137 0.96 2.33 -6.61
C ILE A 137 2.01 3.37 -6.25
N ILE A 138 2.19 4.36 -7.13
CA ILE A 138 3.24 5.36 -7.03
C ILE A 138 2.97 6.34 -5.89
N LEU A 139 1.73 6.84 -5.77
CA LEU A 139 1.41 7.91 -4.81
C LEU A 139 1.09 7.39 -3.40
N ILE A 140 0.52 6.19 -3.28
CA ILE A 140 -0.03 5.70 -2.01
C ILE A 140 0.65 4.42 -1.56
N TYR A 141 0.58 3.38 -2.39
CA TYR A 141 0.90 2.03 -1.95
C TYR A 141 2.38 1.83 -1.63
N ALA A 142 3.27 2.32 -2.49
CA ALA A 142 4.70 2.08 -2.37
C ALA A 142 5.22 2.60 -1.02
N ARG A 143 4.90 3.85 -0.68
CA ARG A 143 5.23 4.42 0.64
C ARG A 143 4.76 3.52 1.78
N ALA A 144 3.46 3.22 1.83
CA ALA A 144 2.89 2.43 2.92
C ALA A 144 3.50 1.03 3.03
N TRP A 145 3.88 0.42 1.90
CA TRP A 145 4.59 -0.85 1.89
C TRP A 145 5.97 -0.75 2.53
N PHE A 146 6.77 0.25 2.15
CA PHE A 146 8.15 0.38 2.60
C PHE A 146 8.29 0.95 4.01
N GLU A 147 7.26 1.61 4.54
CA GLU A 147 7.23 2.06 5.94
C GLU A 147 6.67 0.99 6.91
N ALA A 148 6.02 -0.06 6.41
CA ALA A 148 5.39 -1.11 7.21
C ALA A 148 6.32 -1.91 8.17
N PRO A 149 7.61 -2.16 7.87
CA PRO A 149 8.45 -3.02 8.72
C PRO A 149 8.75 -2.46 10.13
N LEU A 150 8.61 -1.16 10.36
CA LEU A 150 8.92 -0.54 11.65
C LEU A 150 7.69 -0.55 12.56
N ALA A 151 7.67 -1.46 13.54
CA ALA A 151 6.54 -1.65 14.45
C ALA A 151 6.21 -0.40 15.28
N ALA A 152 7.22 0.37 15.71
CA ALA A 152 7.01 1.62 16.45
C ALA A 152 6.26 2.66 15.60
N ASP A 153 6.56 2.73 14.31
CA ASP A 153 5.92 3.66 13.38
C ASP A 153 4.55 3.18 12.90
N ALA A 154 4.21 1.90 13.09
CA ALA A 154 3.02 1.29 12.49
C ALA A 154 1.73 2.08 12.80
N PRO A 155 1.41 2.48 14.05
CA PRO A 155 0.19 3.24 14.32
C PRO A 155 0.12 4.57 13.57
N PHE A 156 1.25 5.29 13.48
CA PHE A 156 1.33 6.56 12.74
C PHE A 156 1.19 6.35 11.24
N ASN A 157 1.89 5.35 10.69
CA ASN A 157 1.87 5.03 9.27
C ASN A 157 0.48 4.56 8.83
N ASP A 158 -0.19 3.76 9.66
CA ASP A 158 -1.53 3.23 9.38
C ASP A 158 -2.59 4.34 9.40
N LEU A 159 -2.52 5.27 10.36
CA LEU A 159 -3.38 6.46 10.39
C LEU A 159 -3.11 7.38 9.18
N THR A 160 -1.83 7.58 8.85
CA THR A 160 -1.44 8.39 7.68
C THR A 160 -1.96 7.76 6.39
N LEU A 161 -1.77 6.45 6.22
CA LEU A 161 -2.32 5.72 5.06
C LEU A 161 -3.84 5.84 5.01
N PHE A 162 -4.54 5.69 6.13
CA PHE A 162 -5.99 5.83 6.15
C PHE A 162 -6.44 7.21 5.67
N HIS A 163 -5.76 8.27 6.09
CA HIS A 163 -6.03 9.64 5.65
C HIS A 163 -5.69 9.83 4.16
N ASP A 164 -4.55 9.32 3.70
CA ASP A 164 -4.12 9.37 2.31
C ASP A 164 -5.10 8.61 1.40
N LEU A 165 -5.61 7.46 1.83
CA LEU A 165 -6.66 6.72 1.11
C LEU A 165 -7.96 7.53 0.97
N HIS A 166 -8.32 8.30 2.01
CA HIS A 166 -9.47 9.20 1.96
C HIS A 166 -9.26 10.38 1.01
N LYS A 167 -8.08 11.02 1.04
CA LYS A 167 -7.70 12.08 0.09
C LYS A 167 -7.62 11.58 -1.35
N TYR A 168 -7.14 10.35 -1.55
CA TYR A 168 -7.05 9.72 -2.87
C TYR A 168 -8.42 9.57 -3.57
N ARG A 169 -9.53 9.74 -2.85
CA ARG A 169 -10.88 9.77 -3.42
C ARG A 169 -11.03 10.80 -4.53
N ASP A 170 -10.33 11.92 -4.44
CA ASP A 170 -10.38 13.00 -5.44
C ASP A 170 -9.75 12.58 -6.77
N LEU A 171 -8.81 11.63 -6.74
CA LEU A 171 -8.20 11.04 -7.93
C LEU A 171 -8.97 9.83 -8.46
N ASN A 172 -9.44 8.97 -7.56
CA ASN A 172 -10.19 7.77 -7.90
C ASN A 172 -11.04 7.30 -6.72
N SER A 173 -12.31 7.71 -6.71
CA SER A 173 -13.28 7.35 -5.67
C SER A 173 -13.46 5.84 -5.52
N LYS A 174 -13.46 5.10 -6.63
CA LYS A 174 -13.67 3.65 -6.63
C LYS A 174 -12.55 2.91 -5.89
N ILE A 175 -11.29 3.23 -6.18
CA ILE A 175 -10.12 2.65 -5.51
C ILE A 175 -10.11 3.07 -4.03
N SER A 176 -10.34 4.36 -3.75
CA SER A 176 -10.40 4.89 -2.39
C SER A 176 -11.45 4.16 -1.54
N GLU A 177 -12.69 4.06 -2.01
CA GLU A 177 -13.78 3.42 -1.26
C GLU A 177 -13.50 1.94 -1.00
N ALA A 178 -12.99 1.21 -2.00
CA ALA A 178 -12.65 -0.21 -1.87
C ALA A 178 -11.52 -0.44 -0.85
N THR A 179 -10.47 0.39 -0.90
CA THR A 179 -9.31 0.31 -0.01
C THR A 179 -9.65 0.75 1.41
N VAL A 180 -10.36 1.85 1.60
CA VAL A 180 -10.88 2.32 2.90
C VAL A 180 -11.78 1.27 3.54
N LYS A 181 -12.71 0.68 2.78
CA LYS A 181 -13.57 -0.41 3.28
C LYS A 181 -12.77 -1.62 3.73
N THR A 182 -11.69 -1.94 3.01
CA THR A 182 -10.80 -3.05 3.37
C THR A 182 -10.01 -2.71 4.62
N PHE A 183 -9.39 -1.52 4.66
CA PHE A 183 -8.64 -1.03 5.81
C PHE A 183 -9.48 -1.05 7.09
N LYS A 184 -10.76 -0.64 6.99
CA LYS A 184 -11.72 -0.65 8.10
C LYS A 184 -11.92 -2.01 8.78
N ARG A 185 -11.82 -3.10 8.02
CA ARG A 185 -11.96 -4.47 8.54
C ARG A 185 -10.73 -4.93 9.33
N HIS A 186 -9.63 -4.18 9.24
CA HIS A 186 -8.38 -4.47 9.92
C HIS A 186 -8.09 -3.48 11.05
N PHE A 187 -9.04 -2.63 11.46
CA PHE A 187 -8.82 -1.69 12.57
C PHE A 187 -8.59 -2.36 13.93
N TRP A 188 -8.82 -3.67 14.05
CA TRP A 188 -8.68 -4.40 15.32
C TRP A 188 -7.27 -4.30 15.94
N TYR A 189 -6.21 -4.10 15.13
CA TYR A 189 -4.85 -3.94 15.65
C TYR A 189 -4.52 -2.49 16.05
N LEU A 190 -5.38 -1.50 15.75
CA LEU A 190 -5.27 -0.12 16.24
C LEU A 190 -5.89 0.03 17.65
N GLY A 191 -5.87 -1.04 18.44
CA GLY A 191 -6.28 -1.04 19.84
C GLY A 191 -5.26 -0.36 20.76
N THR A 192 -5.68 -0.06 21.99
CA THR A 192 -4.86 0.65 22.99
C THR A 192 -3.50 -0.02 23.26
N ASP A 193 -3.43 -1.34 23.16
CA ASP A 193 -2.21 -2.10 23.46
C ASP A 193 -1.13 -1.92 22.39
N LEU A 194 -1.52 -1.93 21.12
CA LEU A 194 -0.60 -1.81 19.99
C LEU A 194 -0.31 -0.35 19.63
N VAL A 195 -1.25 0.56 19.89
CA VAL A 195 -1.02 2.01 19.77
C VAL A 195 0.06 2.47 20.75
N GLY A 196 0.28 1.78 21.86
CA GLY A 196 1.40 2.05 22.77
C GLY A 196 2.78 1.96 22.12
N LEU A 197 2.95 1.19 21.03
CA LEU A 197 4.21 1.12 20.30
C LEU A 197 4.62 2.46 19.68
N ALA A 198 3.65 3.33 19.36
CA ALA A 198 3.91 4.66 18.80
C ALA A 198 4.62 5.60 19.79
N LEU A 199 4.63 5.28 21.10
CA LEU A 199 5.42 6.02 22.09
C LEU A 199 6.94 5.98 21.80
N PHE A 200 7.39 4.93 21.10
CA PHE A 200 8.79 4.75 20.71
C PHE A 200 9.11 5.29 19.31
N SER A 201 8.12 5.82 18.58
CA SER A 201 8.33 6.38 17.25
C SER A 201 8.81 7.83 17.32
N ASP A 202 9.79 8.19 16.50
CA ASP A 202 10.21 9.58 16.31
C ASP A 202 9.21 10.39 15.46
N LYS A 203 8.25 9.72 14.80
CA LYS A 203 7.19 10.38 14.02
C LYS A 203 6.09 10.97 14.90
N VAL A 204 6.00 10.55 16.15
CA VAL A 204 5.00 11.04 17.11
C VAL A 204 5.68 12.07 18.01
N THR A 205 5.09 13.27 18.07
CA THR A 205 5.64 14.38 18.87
C THR A 205 5.54 14.07 20.37
N ILE A 206 6.36 14.74 21.19
CA ILE A 206 6.31 14.57 22.66
C ILE A 206 4.93 14.96 23.21
N GLU A 207 4.34 16.00 22.63
CA GLU A 207 3.00 16.48 22.95
C GLU A 207 1.92 15.44 22.64
N GLU A 208 2.00 14.77 21.48
CA GLU A 208 1.09 13.68 21.13
C GLU A 208 1.31 12.46 22.03
N LYS A 209 2.56 12.08 22.30
CA LYS A 209 2.89 10.99 23.23
C LYS A 209 2.31 11.24 24.61
N THR A 210 2.41 12.48 25.11
CA THR A 210 1.83 12.88 26.41
C THR A 210 0.32 12.70 26.40
N LYS A 211 -0.38 13.21 25.37
CA LYS A 211 -1.84 13.04 25.22
C LYS A 211 -2.24 11.56 25.11
N MET A 212 -1.46 10.74 24.42
CA MET A 212 -1.71 9.30 24.33
C MET A 212 -1.63 8.63 25.71
N VAL A 213 -0.60 8.93 26.50
CA VAL A 213 -0.42 8.38 27.85
C VAL A 213 -1.57 8.81 28.78
N GLU A 214 -1.95 10.09 28.76
CA GLU A 214 -3.09 10.60 29.53
C GLU A 214 -4.38 9.85 29.20
N LYS A 215 -4.66 9.66 27.90
CA LYS A 215 -5.85 8.93 27.46
C LYS A 215 -5.81 7.46 27.86
N LEU A 216 -4.67 6.79 27.71
CA LEU A 216 -4.49 5.39 28.12
C LEU A 216 -4.68 5.22 29.64
N ALA A 217 -4.20 6.17 30.44
CA ALA A 217 -4.41 6.18 31.88
C ALA A 217 -5.90 6.31 32.23
N MET A 218 -6.62 7.24 31.59
CA MET A 218 -8.07 7.40 31.79
C MET A 218 -8.87 6.14 31.43
N THR A 219 -8.52 5.46 30.34
CA THR A 219 -9.19 4.22 29.92
C THR A 219 -9.01 3.12 30.97
N ARG A 220 -7.81 2.96 31.54
CA ARG A 220 -7.57 1.98 32.61
C ARG A 220 -8.37 2.27 33.87
N THR A 221 -8.51 3.54 34.26
CA THR A 221 -9.28 3.91 35.46
C THR A 221 -10.78 3.62 35.27
N SER A 222 -11.34 3.86 34.08
CA SER A 222 -12.73 3.52 33.78
C SER A 222 -13.00 2.02 33.74
N THR A 223 -12.09 1.21 33.19
CA THR A 223 -12.26 -0.26 33.16
C THR A 223 -12.18 -0.85 34.57
N ARG A 224 -11.30 -0.34 35.43
CA ARG A 224 -11.15 -0.80 36.82
C ARG A 224 -12.36 -0.43 37.69
N ALA A 225 -12.95 0.75 37.48
CA ALA A 225 -14.19 1.15 38.14
C ALA A 225 -15.42 0.31 37.73
N MET A 226 -15.44 -0.24 36.51
CA MET A 226 -16.48 -1.19 36.08
C MET A 226 -16.28 -2.58 36.70
N ASP A 227 -15.04 -3.06 36.82
CA ASP A 227 -14.76 -4.37 37.45
C ASP A 227 -15.11 -4.35 38.96
N ASP A 228 -14.76 -3.27 39.66
CA ASP A 228 -15.09 -3.07 41.09
C ASP A 228 -16.60 -2.81 41.36
N SER A 229 -17.42 -2.57 40.34
CA SER A 229 -18.88 -2.38 40.49
C SER A 229 -19.70 -3.62 40.12
N THR A 230 -19.06 -4.72 39.72
CA THR A 230 -19.72 -6.02 39.53
C THR A 230 -19.68 -6.79 40.85
N PRO A 231 -20.82 -7.02 41.55
CA PRO A 231 -20.78 -7.79 42.79
C PRO A 231 -20.35 -9.22 42.46
N ARG A 232 -19.23 -9.67 43.05
CA ARG A 232 -18.84 -11.09 43.06
C ARG A 232 -19.95 -11.85 43.78
N SER A 233 -20.87 -12.43 43.02
CA SER A 233 -21.83 -13.39 43.57
C SER A 233 -21.02 -14.57 44.11
N PHE A 234 -21.06 -14.67 45.43
CA PHE A 234 -20.46 -15.72 46.22
C PHE A 234 -20.88 -17.09 45.71
N PHE A 235 -19.89 -17.97 45.53
CA PHE A 235 -20.10 -19.40 45.68
C PHE A 235 -20.73 -19.66 47.07
N GLY A 236 -21.88 -20.34 47.08
CA GLY A 236 -22.44 -21.03 48.26
C GLY A 236 -22.49 -22.54 47.97
N PRO A 237 -22.30 -23.41 48.98
CA PRO A 237 -21.71 -24.74 48.80
C PRO A 237 -22.72 -25.82 48.37
N LEU A 238 -22.13 -26.93 47.91
CA LEU A 238 -22.72 -28.22 47.47
C LEU A 238 -24.04 -28.62 48.12
#